data_AF-A0A7W9SRJ0-F1
#
_entry.id   AF-A0A7W9SRJ0-F1
#
_cell.length_a   1.000
_cell.length_b   1.000
_cell.length_c   1.000
_cell.angle_alpha   90.00
_cell.angle_beta   90.00
_cell.angle_gamma   90.00
#
_symmetry.space_group_name_H-M   'P 1'
#
loop_
_entity.id
_entity.type
_entity.pdbx_description
1 polymer ?
#
loop_
_entity_poly.entity_id
_entity_poly.type
_entity_poly.pdbx_seq_one_letter_code
_entity_poly.pdbx_strand_id
1 'polypeptide(L)'
;MKWISQGAVLGALTLLALVPAQAQNLNPVRSGLFNSSGTSVNNTQPANQSYFVGLEEGSERRNYFVFNLTGIASPITSATLRLYNPIFNPDSANGYFGDATETYELTSTTADPTAIQGAFGPGAAGQAIYNSLGTGTSFGSITASTASNGQTLTLTFNAAGLGALNAGIGGLVTFGGRITTIVGGGNQYLFNAVDPTGGLPINDTPPVVLSLTTGGGAAPEPGTIVLLLVGGTLTLVNRRKR
;
A
#
# COMPACT_ATOMS: atom_id res chain seq x y z
N MET A 1 -37.87 40.34 52.95
CA MET A 1 -37.02 40.40 51.73
C MET A 1 -36.69 38.98 51.32
N LYS A 2 -37.31 38.50 50.24
CA LYS A 2 -37.28 37.09 49.80
C LYS A 2 -36.33 37.00 48.60
N TRP A 3 -35.13 36.46 48.79
CA TRP A 3 -34.16 36.26 47.72
C TRP A 3 -34.46 34.95 47.00
N ILE A 4 -34.81 35.03 45.72
CA ILE A 4 -35.01 33.89 44.81
C ILE A 4 -33.68 33.65 44.11
N SER A 5 -32.97 32.58 44.44
CA SER A 5 -31.79 32.14 43.71
C SER A 5 -32.21 31.31 42.50
N GLN A 6 -32.03 31.84 41.29
CA GLN A 6 -32.18 31.10 40.04
C GLN A 6 -31.01 30.13 39.87
N GLY A 7 -31.31 28.83 39.86
CA GLY A 7 -30.32 27.80 39.52
C GLY A 7 -30.10 27.78 38.01
N ALA A 8 -28.91 28.18 37.57
CA ALA A 8 -28.48 27.99 36.20
C ALA A 8 -28.22 26.50 35.95
N VAL A 9 -29.02 25.89 35.08
CA VAL A 9 -28.76 24.55 34.55
C VAL A 9 -27.72 24.72 33.44
N LEU A 10 -26.46 24.36 33.71
CA LEU A 10 -25.45 24.20 32.66
C LEU A 10 -25.76 22.93 31.87
N GLY A 11 -26.27 23.09 30.65
CA GLY A 11 -26.29 22.03 29.66
C GLY A 11 -24.88 21.76 29.14
N ALA A 12 -24.37 20.55 29.31
CA ALA A 12 -23.12 20.12 28.70
C ALA A 12 -23.34 19.92 27.18
N LEU A 13 -22.77 20.83 26.38
CA LEU A 13 -22.70 20.68 24.93
C LEU A 13 -21.54 19.73 24.60
N THR A 14 -21.84 18.47 24.24
CA THR A 14 -20.85 17.53 23.73
C THR A 14 -20.47 17.91 22.30
N LEU A 15 -19.21 18.33 22.10
CA LEU A 15 -18.63 18.61 20.80
C LEU A 15 -18.26 17.28 20.13
N LEU A 16 -18.90 16.94 19.01
CA LEU A 16 -18.45 15.85 18.14
C LEU A 16 -17.15 16.31 17.45
N ALA A 17 -16.01 15.79 17.86
CA ALA A 17 -14.75 16.07 17.18
C ALA A 17 -14.70 15.25 15.89
N LEU A 18 -14.85 15.92 14.75
CA LEU A 18 -14.59 15.33 13.44
C LEU A 18 -13.07 15.11 13.33
N VAL A 19 -12.64 13.84 13.25
CA VAL A 19 -11.23 13.55 12.94
C VAL A 19 -11.03 13.90 11.46
N PRO A 20 -10.11 14.81 11.10
CA PRO A 20 -9.89 15.15 9.70
C PRO A 20 -9.35 13.93 8.95
N ALA A 21 -9.62 13.87 7.65
CA ALA A 21 -8.99 12.88 6.79
C ALA A 21 -7.47 13.05 6.86
N GLN A 22 -6.76 11.95 7.07
CA GLN A 22 -5.30 11.96 7.17
C GLN A 22 -4.72 11.32 5.91
N ALA A 23 -3.79 12.04 5.27
CA ALA A 23 -2.95 11.49 4.22
C ALA A 23 -1.71 10.85 4.85
N GLN A 24 -1.36 9.64 4.42
CA GLN A 24 -0.16 8.94 4.88
C GLN A 24 0.59 8.35 3.69
N ASN A 25 1.91 8.46 3.71
CA ASN A 25 2.79 7.84 2.72
C ASN A 25 3.56 6.70 3.38
N LEU A 26 3.52 5.53 2.75
CA LEU A 26 4.21 4.34 3.20
C LEU A 26 5.23 3.93 2.15
N ASN A 27 6.46 3.69 2.60
CA ASN A 27 7.45 2.97 1.82
C ASN A 27 7.16 1.46 1.96
N PRO A 28 7.48 0.64 0.94
CA PRO A 28 7.40 -0.80 1.11
C PRO A 28 8.37 -1.24 2.20
N VAL A 29 7.93 -2.19 3.04
CA VAL A 29 8.84 -2.95 3.92
C VAL A 29 9.78 -3.78 3.07
N ARG A 30 9.26 -4.29 1.95
CA ARG A 30 10.04 -5.00 0.95
C ARG A 30 9.40 -4.91 -0.43
N SER A 31 10.22 -4.77 -1.45
CA SER A 31 9.88 -5.10 -2.83
C SER A 31 10.85 -6.14 -3.38
N GLY A 32 10.48 -6.72 -4.51
CA GLY A 32 11.31 -7.73 -5.16
C GLY A 32 10.62 -8.30 -6.38
N LEU A 33 11.22 -9.36 -6.91
CA LEU A 33 10.70 -10.05 -8.07
C LEU A 33 11.02 -11.54 -8.02
N PHE A 34 10.21 -12.31 -8.74
CA PHE A 34 10.42 -13.71 -9.05
C PHE A 34 10.45 -13.90 -10.56
N ASN A 35 11.31 -14.79 -11.04
CA ASN A 35 11.23 -15.28 -12.41
C ASN A 35 10.39 -16.57 -12.50
N SER A 36 10.10 -17.01 -13.73
CA SER A 36 9.32 -18.22 -14.01
C SER A 36 9.92 -19.52 -13.47
N SER A 37 11.22 -19.57 -13.16
CA SER A 37 11.84 -20.75 -12.52
C SER A 37 11.66 -20.78 -10.99
N GLY A 38 11.12 -19.70 -10.42
CA GLY A 38 10.90 -19.52 -8.98
C GLY A 38 12.06 -18.88 -8.24
N THR A 39 13.08 -18.39 -8.95
CA THR A 39 14.21 -17.72 -8.33
C THR A 39 13.83 -16.29 -7.94
N SER A 40 14.08 -15.93 -6.68
CA SER A 40 13.98 -14.54 -6.23
C SER A 40 15.31 -13.82 -6.49
N VAL A 41 15.29 -12.59 -7.02
CA VAL A 41 16.52 -11.79 -7.22
C VAL A 41 17.21 -11.45 -5.89
N ASN A 42 16.48 -11.52 -4.78
CA ASN A 42 17.01 -11.25 -3.44
C ASN A 42 17.79 -12.43 -2.83
N ASN A 43 17.93 -13.55 -3.57
CA ASN A 43 18.64 -14.74 -3.09
C ASN A 43 20.15 -14.48 -2.92
N THR A 44 20.74 -13.69 -3.82
CA THR A 44 22.18 -13.36 -3.78
C THR A 44 22.47 -11.96 -3.24
N GLN A 45 21.46 -11.07 -3.20
CA GLN A 45 21.57 -9.72 -2.65
C GLN A 45 20.33 -9.34 -1.83
N PRO A 46 20.32 -9.64 -0.52
CA PRO A 46 19.15 -9.42 0.34
C PRO A 46 18.71 -7.96 0.49
N ALA A 47 19.62 -7.01 0.24
CA ALA A 47 19.35 -5.57 0.27
C ALA A 47 18.68 -5.06 -1.02
N ASN A 48 18.78 -5.80 -2.11
CA ASN A 48 18.18 -5.41 -3.38
C ASN A 48 16.65 -5.44 -3.23
N GLN A 49 15.99 -4.31 -3.51
CA GLN A 49 14.53 -4.23 -3.54
C GLN A 49 14.03 -3.81 -4.93
N SER A 50 14.76 -4.21 -5.97
CA SER A 50 14.35 -4.03 -7.36
C SER A 50 12.96 -4.60 -7.59
N TYR A 51 12.13 -3.84 -8.30
CA TYR A 51 10.78 -4.22 -8.69
C TYR A 51 10.64 -4.30 -10.21
N PHE A 52 11.73 -4.66 -10.90
CA PHE A 52 11.69 -4.99 -12.32
C PHE A 52 10.54 -5.96 -12.63
N VAL A 53 9.86 -5.71 -13.74
CA VAL A 53 8.75 -6.54 -14.21
C VAL A 53 8.80 -6.64 -15.74
N GLY A 54 8.49 -7.83 -16.26
CA GLY A 54 8.41 -8.06 -17.69
C GLY A 54 9.34 -9.16 -18.19
N LEU A 55 9.43 -9.27 -19.50
CA LEU A 55 10.23 -10.23 -20.24
C LEU A 55 11.58 -9.62 -20.63
N GLU A 56 12.66 -10.27 -20.26
CA GLU A 56 14.01 -9.94 -20.72
C GLU A 56 14.77 -11.24 -20.95
N GLU A 57 15.43 -11.35 -22.11
CA GLU A 57 16.23 -12.52 -22.48
C GLU A 57 15.46 -13.85 -22.38
N GLY A 58 14.15 -13.82 -22.67
CA GLY A 58 13.29 -15.02 -22.61
C GLY A 58 12.83 -15.41 -21.20
N SER A 59 13.19 -14.65 -20.16
CA SER A 59 12.74 -14.88 -18.78
C SER A 59 11.75 -13.80 -18.34
N GLU A 60 10.47 -14.17 -18.20
CA GLU A 60 9.47 -13.30 -17.57
C GLU A 60 9.73 -13.19 -16.06
N ARG A 61 9.64 -11.96 -15.55
CA ARG A 61 9.73 -11.60 -14.14
C ARG A 61 8.48 -10.87 -13.69
N ARG A 62 8.01 -11.21 -12.50
CA ARG A 62 6.87 -10.59 -11.85
C ARG A 62 7.29 -10.00 -10.52
N ASN A 63 6.83 -8.80 -10.23
CA ASN A 63 7.24 -8.07 -9.04
C ASN A 63 6.23 -8.21 -7.90
N TYR A 64 6.67 -7.88 -6.70
CA TYR A 64 5.82 -7.79 -5.53
C TYR A 64 6.19 -6.60 -4.65
N PHE A 65 5.23 -6.17 -3.83
CA PHE A 65 5.41 -5.13 -2.82
C PHE A 65 4.74 -5.57 -1.52
N VAL A 66 5.43 -5.39 -0.40
CA VAL A 66 4.92 -5.62 0.96
C VAL A 66 4.89 -4.29 1.69
N PHE A 67 3.72 -3.91 2.22
CA PHE A 67 3.55 -2.70 3.03
C PHE A 67 3.07 -3.05 4.44
N ASN A 68 3.45 -2.23 5.42
CA ASN A 68 3.01 -2.36 6.80
C ASN A 68 1.91 -1.31 7.11
N LEU A 69 0.73 -1.80 7.47
CA LEU A 69 -0.44 -1.00 7.82
C LEU A 69 -0.73 -0.97 9.34
N THR A 70 0.19 -1.40 10.21
CA THR A 70 0.01 -1.37 11.68
C THR A 70 -0.25 0.04 12.22
N GLY A 71 0.21 1.09 11.52
CA GLY A 71 -0.07 2.49 11.88
C GLY A 71 -1.40 3.05 11.36
N ILE A 72 -2.16 2.27 10.60
CA ILE A 72 -3.46 2.69 10.05
C ILE A 72 -4.55 2.24 11.02
N ALA A 73 -5.39 3.17 11.48
CA ALA A 73 -6.48 2.87 12.40
C ALA A 73 -7.87 3.16 11.82
N SER A 74 -7.93 4.03 10.80
CA SER A 74 -9.17 4.47 10.17
C SER A 74 -9.35 3.83 8.79
N PRO A 75 -10.60 3.63 8.32
CA PRO A 75 -10.85 3.09 6.99
C PRO A 75 -10.18 3.91 5.90
N ILE A 76 -9.50 3.24 4.98
CA ILE A 76 -8.84 3.82 3.82
C ILE A 76 -9.92 4.13 2.77
N THR A 77 -10.06 5.40 2.40
CA THR A 77 -11.06 5.89 1.45
C THR A 77 -10.49 6.12 0.04
N SER A 78 -9.18 6.32 -0.08
CA SER A 78 -8.48 6.34 -1.36
C SER A 78 -7.03 5.89 -1.18
N ALA A 79 -6.44 5.36 -2.25
CA ALA A 79 -5.04 4.97 -2.27
C ALA A 79 -4.44 5.13 -3.67
N THR A 80 -3.17 5.49 -3.73
CA THR A 80 -2.36 5.48 -4.96
C THR A 80 -1.01 4.81 -4.71
N LEU A 81 -0.55 4.03 -5.67
CA LEU A 81 0.81 3.48 -5.70
C LEU A 81 1.62 4.27 -6.73
N ARG A 82 2.72 4.86 -6.29
CA ARG A 82 3.67 5.59 -7.14
C ARG A 82 4.91 4.74 -7.36
N LEU A 83 5.26 4.53 -8.62
CA LEU A 83 6.39 3.71 -9.06
C LEU A 83 7.27 4.54 -9.99
N TYR A 84 8.53 4.72 -9.64
CA TYR A 84 9.49 5.39 -10.51
C TYR A 84 9.91 4.48 -11.66
N ASN A 85 9.88 4.99 -12.89
CA ASN A 85 10.40 4.30 -14.05
C ASN A 85 11.69 4.99 -14.51
N PRO A 86 12.88 4.39 -14.32
CA PRO A 86 14.15 5.08 -14.58
C PRO A 86 14.38 5.51 -16.02
N ILE A 87 15.30 6.47 -16.18
CA ILE A 87 15.91 6.83 -17.46
C ILE A 87 17.43 6.85 -17.28
N PHE A 88 18.16 6.26 -18.21
CA PHE A 88 19.62 6.21 -18.22
C PHE A 88 20.12 6.78 -19.54
N ASN A 89 21.17 7.61 -19.48
CA ASN A 89 21.80 8.17 -20.67
C ASN A 89 23.25 7.64 -20.77
N PRO A 90 23.66 7.03 -21.91
CA PRO A 90 22.87 6.71 -23.10
C PRO A 90 21.94 5.50 -22.87
N ASP A 91 20.73 5.56 -23.44
CA ASP A 91 19.46 4.79 -23.26
C ASP A 91 19.49 3.25 -23.02
N SER A 92 20.66 2.64 -22.93
CA SER A 92 20.89 1.20 -22.79
C SER A 92 20.32 0.54 -21.52
N ALA A 93 19.85 1.31 -20.54
CA ALA A 93 19.30 0.77 -19.28
C ALA A 93 18.00 1.45 -18.83
N ASN A 94 17.26 2.06 -19.76
CA ASN A 94 15.98 2.71 -19.45
C ASN A 94 14.99 1.77 -18.75
N GLY A 95 14.13 2.34 -17.93
CA GLY A 95 13.15 1.59 -17.15
C GLY A 95 12.13 0.86 -18.03
N TYR A 96 11.69 1.48 -19.12
CA TYR A 96 10.80 0.93 -20.13
C TYR A 96 11.55 0.53 -21.40
N PHE A 97 11.27 -0.68 -21.88
CA PHE A 97 11.61 -1.16 -23.21
C PHE A 97 10.52 -2.13 -23.67
N GLY A 98 10.10 -2.11 -24.93
CA GLY A 98 9.02 -2.98 -25.41
C GLY A 98 8.35 -2.41 -26.65
N ASP A 99 7.08 -2.76 -26.84
CA ASP A 99 6.26 -2.27 -27.96
C ASP A 99 5.92 -0.77 -27.82
N ALA A 100 4.98 -0.27 -28.64
CA ALA A 100 4.54 1.13 -28.56
C ALA A 100 4.04 1.50 -27.14
N THR A 101 3.36 0.55 -26.49
CA THR A 101 2.92 0.65 -25.10
C THR A 101 2.86 -0.72 -24.46
N GLU A 102 3.12 -0.78 -23.16
CA GLU A 102 2.86 -1.95 -22.31
C GLU A 102 1.87 -1.60 -21.19
N THR A 103 1.06 -2.57 -20.76
CA THR A 103 0.15 -2.42 -19.62
C THR A 103 0.68 -3.18 -18.41
N TYR A 104 1.06 -2.43 -17.38
CA TYR A 104 1.36 -2.97 -16.06
C TYR A 104 0.08 -3.10 -15.24
N GLU A 105 -0.15 -4.26 -14.63
CA GLU A 105 -1.30 -4.53 -13.76
C GLU A 105 -0.84 -4.93 -12.37
N LEU A 106 -1.43 -4.28 -11.35
CA LEU A 106 -1.27 -4.63 -9.94
C LEU A 106 -2.45 -5.50 -9.51
N THR A 107 -2.18 -6.59 -8.82
CA THR A 107 -3.16 -7.62 -8.47
C THR A 107 -3.01 -8.10 -7.03
N SER A 108 -4.05 -8.77 -6.53
CA SER A 108 -3.93 -9.61 -5.33
C SER A 108 -2.98 -10.78 -5.59
N THR A 109 -2.41 -11.30 -4.51
CA THR A 109 -1.59 -12.51 -4.50
C THR A 109 -2.00 -13.39 -3.33
N THR A 110 -1.84 -14.70 -3.48
CA THR A 110 -2.01 -15.68 -2.39
C THR A 110 -0.72 -15.93 -1.63
N ALA A 111 0.40 -15.34 -2.04
CA ALA A 111 1.67 -15.46 -1.35
C ALA A 111 1.59 -14.80 0.05
N ASP A 112 2.07 -15.53 1.06
CA ASP A 112 2.13 -15.00 2.42
C ASP A 112 3.11 -13.81 2.49
N PRO A 113 2.73 -12.68 3.14
CA PRO A 113 3.57 -11.49 3.24
C PRO A 113 4.94 -11.71 3.89
N THR A 114 5.11 -12.73 4.72
CA THR A 114 6.40 -13.05 5.34
C THR A 114 7.20 -14.01 4.45
N ALA A 115 6.56 -15.04 3.92
CA ALA A 115 7.21 -16.04 3.08
C ALA A 115 7.77 -15.46 1.77
N ILE A 116 7.04 -14.54 1.13
CA ILE A 116 7.49 -13.88 -0.12
C ILE A 116 8.79 -13.09 0.06
N GLN A 117 9.12 -12.71 1.30
CA GLN A 117 10.34 -11.98 1.63
C GLN A 117 11.57 -12.89 1.75
N GLY A 118 11.43 -14.20 1.57
CA GLY A 118 12.53 -15.15 1.58
C GLY A 118 13.49 -15.02 0.39
N ALA A 119 14.60 -15.74 0.50
CA ALA A 119 15.51 -16.04 -0.61
C ALA A 119 15.12 -17.39 -1.21
N PHE A 120 14.81 -17.40 -2.51
CA PHE A 120 14.42 -18.59 -3.25
C PHE A 120 15.39 -18.87 -4.39
N GLY A 121 15.89 -20.10 -4.43
CA GLY A 121 16.47 -20.68 -5.63
C GLY A 121 15.38 -21.22 -6.58
N PRO A 122 15.76 -21.77 -7.74
CA PRO A 122 14.81 -22.39 -8.65
C PRO A 122 14.09 -23.55 -7.95
N GLY A 123 12.78 -23.65 -8.11
CA GLY A 123 12.00 -24.74 -7.54
C GLY A 123 10.52 -24.44 -7.32
N ALA A 124 9.76 -25.48 -6.97
CA ALA A 124 8.31 -25.44 -6.88
C ALA A 124 7.77 -24.39 -5.89
N ALA A 125 8.44 -24.19 -4.76
CA ALA A 125 8.03 -23.20 -3.76
C ALA A 125 8.07 -21.76 -4.31
N GLY A 126 9.17 -21.39 -4.98
CA GLY A 126 9.29 -20.08 -5.63
C GLY A 126 8.39 -19.94 -6.86
N GLN A 127 8.18 -21.02 -7.61
CA GLN A 127 7.25 -21.03 -8.74
C GLN A 127 5.79 -20.82 -8.30
N ALA A 128 5.39 -21.37 -7.15
CA ALA A 128 4.07 -21.12 -6.58
C ALA A 128 3.87 -19.64 -6.25
N ILE A 129 4.91 -18.98 -5.71
CA ILE A 129 4.90 -17.53 -5.49
C ILE A 129 4.79 -16.81 -6.83
N TYR A 130 5.67 -17.08 -7.79
CA TYR A 130 5.63 -16.48 -9.13
C TYR A 130 4.25 -16.59 -9.79
N ASN A 131 3.64 -17.77 -9.75
CA ASN A 131 2.33 -18.05 -10.35
C ASN A 131 1.18 -17.28 -9.66
N SER A 132 1.36 -16.88 -8.41
CA SER A 132 0.40 -16.05 -7.66
C SER A 132 0.56 -14.56 -7.91
N LEU A 133 1.72 -14.11 -8.41
CA LEU A 133 1.97 -12.71 -8.72
C LEU A 133 1.33 -12.39 -10.08
N GLY A 134 0.51 -11.35 -10.13
CA GLY A 134 -0.09 -10.94 -11.39
C GLY A 134 -1.15 -11.91 -11.89
N THR A 135 -1.88 -12.66 -11.08
CA THR A 135 -2.99 -13.50 -11.58
C THR A 135 -4.25 -13.39 -10.74
N GLY A 136 -4.18 -12.69 -9.60
CA GLY A 136 -5.31 -12.43 -8.73
C GLY A 136 -6.22 -11.32 -9.23
N THR A 137 -7.06 -10.84 -8.32
CA THR A 137 -7.98 -9.73 -8.57
C THR A 137 -7.20 -8.46 -8.89
N SER A 138 -7.53 -7.81 -10.00
CA SER A 138 -6.93 -6.54 -10.41
C SER A 138 -7.26 -5.42 -9.42
N PHE A 139 -6.25 -4.69 -8.99
CA PHE A 139 -6.35 -3.50 -8.13
C PHE A 139 -6.18 -2.19 -8.90
N GLY A 140 -5.67 -2.27 -10.12
CA GLY A 140 -5.48 -1.14 -11.02
C GLY A 140 -4.41 -1.45 -12.06
N SER A 141 -4.26 -0.55 -13.04
CA SER A 141 -3.27 -0.70 -14.10
C SER A 141 -2.68 0.64 -14.51
N ILE A 142 -1.52 0.60 -15.14
CA ILE A 142 -0.85 1.73 -15.78
C ILE A 142 -0.47 1.31 -17.20
N THR A 143 -0.69 2.20 -18.18
CA THR A 143 -0.08 2.07 -19.50
C THR A 143 1.22 2.86 -19.53
N ALA A 144 2.31 2.22 -19.95
CA ALA A 144 3.61 2.84 -20.09
C ALA A 144 4.09 2.79 -21.54
N SER A 145 4.97 3.72 -21.89
CA SER A 145 5.65 3.79 -23.18
C SER A 145 7.07 4.31 -22.99
N THR A 146 7.82 4.54 -24.06
CA THR A 146 9.13 5.20 -23.99
C THR A 146 9.07 6.57 -23.32
N ALA A 147 7.94 7.29 -23.42
CA ALA A 147 7.72 8.58 -22.74
C ALA A 147 7.58 8.45 -21.21
N SER A 148 7.37 7.24 -20.70
CA SER A 148 7.35 6.95 -19.27
C SER A 148 8.74 6.90 -18.63
N ASN A 149 9.81 6.83 -19.42
CA ASN A 149 11.18 6.82 -18.90
C ASN A 149 11.50 8.13 -18.18
N GLY A 150 12.03 8.00 -16.96
CA GLY A 150 12.36 9.12 -16.08
C GLY A 150 11.18 9.66 -15.28
N GLN A 151 10.00 9.05 -15.41
CA GLN A 151 8.77 9.53 -14.79
C GLN A 151 8.32 8.66 -13.62
N THR A 152 7.60 9.27 -12.68
CA THR A 152 6.84 8.53 -11.66
C THR A 152 5.47 8.16 -12.21
N LEU A 153 5.23 6.87 -12.36
CA LEU A 153 3.94 6.32 -12.75
C LEU A 153 3.05 6.19 -11.53
N THR A 154 1.77 6.58 -11.66
CA THR A 154 0.80 6.55 -10.54
C THR A 154 -0.35 5.64 -10.88
N LEU A 155 -0.57 4.62 -10.05
CA LEU A 155 -1.70 3.70 -10.10
C LEU A 155 -2.70 4.07 -9.03
N THR A 156 -3.95 4.33 -9.42
CA THR A 156 -5.05 4.54 -8.46
C THR A 156 -5.72 3.20 -8.15
N PHE A 157 -5.87 2.88 -6.87
CA PHE A 157 -6.54 1.64 -6.46
C PHE A 157 -8.04 1.71 -6.76
N ASN A 158 -8.56 0.65 -7.37
CA ASN A 158 -10.00 0.47 -7.55
C ASN A 158 -10.68 -0.02 -6.25
N ALA A 159 -11.99 -0.24 -6.28
CA ALA A 159 -12.75 -0.70 -5.11
C ALA A 159 -12.23 -2.03 -4.52
N ALA A 160 -11.78 -2.97 -5.35
CA ALA A 160 -11.22 -4.24 -4.87
C ALA A 160 -9.88 -4.01 -4.16
N GLY A 161 -9.04 -3.13 -4.71
CA GLY A 161 -7.78 -2.71 -4.10
C GLY A 161 -7.97 -2.01 -2.76
N LEU A 162 -8.94 -1.10 -2.66
CA LEU A 162 -9.33 -0.48 -1.39
C LEU A 162 -9.88 -1.50 -0.40
N GLY A 163 -10.67 -2.47 -0.87
CA GLY A 163 -11.15 -3.59 -0.04
C GLY A 163 -10.00 -4.40 0.56
N ALA A 164 -9.00 -4.74 -0.25
CA ALA A 164 -7.81 -5.47 0.20
C ALA A 164 -6.97 -4.66 1.20
N LEU A 165 -6.76 -3.37 0.95
CA LEU A 165 -6.06 -2.47 1.86
C LEU A 165 -6.78 -2.36 3.22
N ASN A 166 -8.11 -2.18 3.21
CA ASN A 166 -8.91 -2.11 4.43
C ASN A 166 -8.91 -3.45 5.20
N ALA A 167 -8.95 -4.58 4.50
CA ALA A 167 -8.86 -5.90 5.12
C ALA A 167 -7.49 -6.17 5.78
N GLY A 168 -6.43 -5.49 5.32
CA GLY A 168 -5.08 -5.61 5.85
C GLY A 168 -4.70 -4.58 6.91
N ILE A 169 -5.62 -3.68 7.31
CA ILE A 169 -5.38 -2.70 8.38
C ILE A 169 -4.86 -3.40 9.64
N GLY A 170 -3.81 -2.85 10.25
CA GLY A 170 -3.17 -3.43 11.44
C GLY A 170 -2.04 -4.41 11.14
N GLY A 171 -1.89 -4.90 9.90
CA GLY A 171 -0.93 -5.93 9.52
C GLY A 171 -0.12 -5.63 8.27
N LEU A 172 0.42 -6.69 7.65
CA LEU A 172 1.12 -6.61 6.36
C LEU A 172 0.15 -6.87 5.21
N VAL A 173 0.32 -6.13 4.12
CA VAL A 173 -0.34 -6.38 2.83
C VAL A 173 0.67 -6.64 1.75
N THR A 174 0.34 -7.56 0.83
CA THR A 174 1.21 -7.89 -0.31
C THR A 174 0.44 -7.72 -1.62
N PHE A 175 1.11 -7.14 -2.60
CA PHE A 175 0.62 -6.98 -3.96
C PHE A 175 1.58 -7.65 -4.94
N GLY A 176 1.03 -8.22 -6.02
CA GLY A 176 1.82 -8.75 -7.13
C GLY A 176 1.56 -7.99 -8.42
N GLY A 177 2.58 -7.81 -9.25
CA GLY A 177 2.45 -7.11 -10.52
C GLY A 177 3.06 -7.84 -11.72
N ARG A 178 2.44 -7.66 -12.89
CA ARG A 178 2.91 -8.17 -14.18
C ARG A 178 2.61 -7.20 -15.31
N ILE A 179 3.29 -7.38 -16.44
CA ILE A 179 2.86 -6.79 -17.71
C ILE A 179 1.85 -7.75 -18.37
N THR A 180 0.72 -7.24 -18.83
CA THR A 180 -0.38 -8.05 -19.39
C THR A 180 -0.39 -8.09 -20.91
N THR A 181 0.41 -7.24 -21.55
CA THR A 181 0.49 -7.05 -23.00
C THR A 181 1.73 -7.65 -23.63
N ILE A 182 2.49 -8.46 -22.87
CA ILE A 182 3.69 -9.13 -23.39
C ILE A 182 3.29 -10.00 -24.60
N VAL A 183 3.92 -9.75 -25.75
CA VAL A 183 3.71 -10.49 -27.00
C VAL A 183 5.03 -10.86 -27.65
N GLY A 184 5.16 -12.10 -28.11
CA GLY A 184 6.41 -12.60 -28.70
C GLY A 184 7.49 -12.89 -27.66
N GLY A 185 8.75 -12.93 -28.11
CA GLY A 185 9.92 -13.27 -27.28
C GLY A 185 10.92 -12.13 -27.11
N GLY A 186 10.59 -10.92 -27.58
CA GLY A 186 11.43 -9.74 -27.44
C GLY A 186 11.44 -9.20 -26.02
N ASN A 187 12.44 -8.37 -25.70
CA ASN A 187 12.47 -7.69 -24.41
C ASN A 187 11.28 -6.73 -24.31
N GLN A 188 10.50 -6.86 -23.24
CA GLN A 188 9.32 -6.06 -22.92
C GLN A 188 9.24 -5.93 -21.39
N TYR A 189 9.68 -4.80 -20.85
CA TYR A 189 9.82 -4.62 -19.41
C TYR A 189 9.56 -3.19 -18.96
N LEU A 190 9.27 -3.06 -17.67
CA LEU A 190 9.20 -1.81 -16.92
C LEU A 190 10.11 -1.87 -15.70
N PHE A 191 10.46 -0.68 -15.21
CA PHE A 191 11.20 -0.51 -13.97
C PHE A 191 12.55 -1.24 -13.98
N ASN A 192 13.24 -1.27 -15.12
CA ASN A 192 14.62 -1.72 -15.15
C ASN A 192 15.55 -0.80 -14.36
N ALA A 193 16.64 -1.37 -13.86
CA ALA A 193 17.74 -0.67 -13.19
C ALA A 193 17.35 0.17 -11.95
N VAL A 194 16.27 -0.21 -11.26
CA VAL A 194 16.01 0.25 -9.87
C VAL A 194 16.73 -0.66 -8.87
N ASP A 195 17.75 -0.12 -8.20
CA ASP A 195 18.24 -0.61 -6.92
C ASP A 195 18.08 0.52 -5.88
N PRO A 196 17.15 0.41 -4.91
CA PRO A 196 16.97 1.42 -3.87
C PRO A 196 18.13 1.51 -2.86
N THR A 197 19.16 0.67 -2.95
CA THR A 197 20.27 0.61 -1.99
C THR A 197 21.68 0.62 -2.58
N GLY A 198 21.86 0.63 -3.90
CA GLY A 198 23.18 0.37 -4.50
C GLY A 198 23.47 1.07 -5.83
N GLY A 199 24.13 2.23 -5.74
CA GLY A 199 25.21 2.60 -6.66
C GLY A 199 24.88 3.19 -8.04
N LEU A 200 23.61 3.32 -8.45
CA LEU A 200 23.26 4.10 -9.64
C LEU A 200 22.68 5.46 -9.23
N PRO A 201 23.08 6.57 -9.87
CA PRO A 201 22.64 7.91 -9.51
C PRO A 201 21.20 8.12 -9.99
N ILE A 202 20.23 7.57 -9.26
CA ILE A 202 18.82 7.93 -9.43
C ILE A 202 18.36 8.56 -8.11
N ASN A 203 18.45 9.89 -8.10
CA ASN A 203 17.79 10.91 -7.28
C ASN A 203 17.03 10.44 -6.03
N ASP A 204 17.23 11.17 -4.90
CA ASP A 204 16.66 11.06 -3.54
C ASP A 204 15.12 10.90 -3.38
N THR A 205 14.38 10.41 -4.38
CA THR A 205 12.95 10.10 -4.29
C THR A 205 12.78 8.60 -4.01
N PRO A 206 12.03 8.18 -2.97
CA PRO A 206 11.73 6.77 -2.76
C PRO A 206 11.06 6.20 -4.01
N PRO A 207 11.62 5.15 -4.64
CA PRO A 207 11.17 4.69 -5.96
C PRO A 207 9.78 4.06 -5.92
N VAL A 208 9.29 3.69 -4.73
CA VAL A 208 7.98 3.13 -4.49
C VAL A 208 7.33 3.83 -3.29
N VAL A 209 6.13 4.39 -3.47
CA VAL A 209 5.36 5.01 -2.40
C VAL A 209 3.89 4.61 -2.51
N LEU A 210 3.32 4.09 -1.42
CA LEU A 210 1.89 3.91 -1.25
C LEU A 210 1.33 5.12 -0.48
N SER A 211 0.52 5.94 -1.15
CA SER A 211 -0.18 7.06 -0.55
C SER A 211 -1.61 6.64 -0.21
N LEU A 212 -2.01 6.81 1.05
CA LEU A 212 -3.32 6.48 1.59
C LEU A 212 -4.02 7.75 2.05
N THR A 213 -5.33 7.81 1.86
CA THR A 213 -6.20 8.74 2.57
C THR A 213 -7.16 7.92 3.43
N THR A 214 -7.22 8.21 4.73
CA THR A 214 -8.17 7.57 5.63
C THR A 214 -9.34 8.50 5.93
N GLY A 215 -10.54 7.94 6.07
CA GLY A 215 -11.70 8.67 6.57
C GLY A 215 -11.52 9.07 8.03
N GLY A 216 -12.19 10.14 8.45
CA GLY A 216 -12.36 10.44 9.87
C GLY A 216 -13.21 9.36 10.52
N GLY A 217 -12.62 8.48 11.31
CA GLY A 217 -13.38 7.62 12.21
C GLY A 217 -14.15 8.51 13.21
N ALA A 218 -15.33 8.07 13.63
CA ALA A 218 -15.94 8.64 14.83
C ALA A 218 -14.93 8.45 15.98
N ALA A 219 -14.54 9.54 16.64
CA ALA A 219 -13.67 9.47 17.81
C ALA A 219 -14.23 8.45 18.82
N PRO A 220 -13.40 7.66 19.53
CA PRO A 220 -13.87 6.82 20.62
C PRO A 220 -14.68 7.71 21.57
N GLU A 221 -15.98 7.44 21.75
CA GLU A 221 -16.83 8.30 22.56
C GLU A 221 -16.23 8.46 23.96
N PRO A 222 -15.78 9.65 24.39
CA PRO A 222 -15.24 9.83 25.73
C PRO A 222 -16.33 9.79 26.82
N GLY A 223 -17.57 9.39 26.52
CA GLY A 223 -18.75 9.81 27.26
C GLY A 223 -19.51 8.74 28.04
N THR A 224 -19.56 7.47 27.61
CA THR A 224 -20.55 6.54 28.19
C THR A 224 -20.23 6.20 29.66
N ILE A 225 -18.95 6.18 30.04
CA ILE A 225 -18.52 5.95 31.43
C ILE A 225 -18.77 7.19 32.31
N VAL A 226 -18.58 8.39 31.77
CA VAL A 226 -18.84 9.64 32.51
C VAL A 226 -20.35 9.87 32.68
N LEU A 227 -21.18 9.54 31.69
CA LEU A 227 -22.64 9.66 31.79
C LEU A 227 -23.23 8.64 32.80
N LEU A 228 -22.66 7.44 32.90
CA LEU A 228 -23.09 6.46 33.92
C LEU A 228 -22.71 6.90 35.34
N LEU A 229 -21.54 7.55 35.52
CA LEU A 229 -21.10 8.07 36.81
C LEU A 229 -21.87 9.33 37.24
N VAL A 230 -22.23 10.21 36.31
CA VAL A 230 -23.06 11.40 36.58
C VAL A 230 -24.53 11.03 36.79
N GLY A 231 -25.05 10.03 36.06
CA GLY A 231 -26.42 9.52 36.27
C GLY A 231 -26.61 8.76 37.59
N GLY A 232 -25.59 8.02 38.04
CA GLY A 232 -25.62 7.30 39.32
C GLY A 232 -25.55 8.21 40.56
N THR A 233 -24.87 9.35 40.47
CA THR A 233 -24.76 10.30 41.60
C THR A 233 -26.03 11.15 41.79
N LEU A 234 -26.73 11.51 40.71
CA LEU A 234 -27.99 12.25 40.77
C LEU A 234 -29.18 11.45 41.35
N THR A 235 -29.19 10.13 41.18
CA THR A 235 -30.24 9.28 41.79
C THR A 235 -30.00 8.99 43.27
N LEU A 236 -28.76 9.03 43.75
CA LEU A 236 -28.41 8.84 45.16
C LEU A 236 -28.63 10.09 46.02
N VAL A 237 -28.47 11.29 45.47
CA VAL A 237 -28.70 12.54 46.23
C VAL A 237 -30.20 12.82 46.43
N ASN A 238 -31.08 12.39 45.52
CA ASN A 238 -32.53 12.57 45.66
C ASN A 238 -33.22 11.58 46.60
N ARG A 239 -32.53 10.53 47.08
CA ARG A 239 -33.09 9.57 48.04
C ARG A 239 -32.85 9.92 49.51
N ARG A 240 -32.06 10.97 49.82
CA ARG A 240 -31.73 11.38 51.19
C ARG A 240 -32.60 12.51 51.77
N LYS A 241 -33.69 12.90 51.09
CA LYS A 241 -34.64 13.91 51.58
C LYS A 241 -36.08 13.37 51.63
N ARG A 242 -36.31 12.31 52.39
CA ARG A 242 -37.61 11.99 52.99
C ARG A 242 -37.42 11.78 54.48
#